data_AF-A0A970HVV3-F1
#
_entry.id   AF-A0A970HVV3-F1
#
_cell.length_a   1.000
_cell.length_b   1.000
_cell.length_c   1.000
_cell.angle_alpha   90.00
_cell.angle_beta   90.00
_cell.angle_gamma   90.00
#
_symmetry.space_group_name_H-M   'P 1'
#
loop_
_entity.id
_entity.type
_entity.pdbx_description
1 polymer ?
#
loop_
_entity_poly.entity_id
_entity_poly.type
_entity_poly.pdbx_seq_one_letter_code
_entity_poly.pdbx_strand_id
1 'polypeptide(L)'
;MLGEEIDALGYKRRETIDGRVFFTGDENAAARCNIWLRHAERLYIEVGSCTAESFSDLFDGVAAMPWENYIGYDDKFPVRGHSIKSKLFSVPDCQKIIKKSIANRLLAAHRVDVLIDPSSIEIASENVRCAGVGGTVRTLCVMR
;
A
#
# COMPACT_ATOMS: atom_id res chain seq x y z
N MET A 1 -1.52 20.61 13.88
CA MET A 1 -1.52 20.72 12.39
C MET A 1 -2.23 19.52 11.74
N LEU A 2 -1.58 18.52 11.14
CA LEU A 2 -2.31 17.44 10.42
C LEU A 2 -3.18 16.56 11.34
N GLY A 3 -2.67 16.18 12.52
CA GLY A 3 -3.42 15.34 13.45
C GLY A 3 -4.69 16.00 13.99
N GLU A 4 -4.68 17.33 14.15
CA GLU A 4 -5.83 18.11 14.58
C GLU A 4 -6.90 18.21 13.49
N GLU A 5 -6.51 18.30 12.21
CA GLU A 5 -7.47 18.27 11.09
C GLU A 5 -8.21 16.92 11.03
N ILE A 6 -7.49 15.83 11.26
CA ILE A 6 -8.06 14.48 11.30
C ILE A 6 -9.05 14.35 12.47
N ASP A 7 -8.68 14.84 13.66
CA ASP A 7 -9.57 14.85 14.82
C ASP A 7 -10.80 15.76 14.59
N ALA A 8 -10.62 16.91 13.94
CA ALA A 8 -11.69 17.84 13.62
C ALA A 8 -12.69 17.28 12.60
N LEU A 9 -12.24 16.39 11.70
CA LEU A 9 -13.11 15.61 10.81
C LEU A 9 -13.82 14.46 11.54
N GLY A 10 -13.52 14.23 12.82
CA GLY A 10 -14.12 13.17 13.63
C GLY A 10 -13.46 11.80 13.45
N TYR A 11 -12.27 11.74 12.83
CA TYR A 11 -11.56 10.49 12.61
C TYR A 11 -10.60 10.16 13.75
N LYS A 12 -10.54 8.88 14.12
CA LYS A 12 -9.66 8.41 15.19
C LYS A 12 -8.26 8.09 14.67
N ARG A 13 -7.27 8.78 15.20
CA ARG A 13 -5.84 8.51 14.94
C ARG A 13 -5.43 7.18 15.56
N ARG A 14 -4.70 6.36 14.79
CA ARG A 14 -4.17 5.05 15.20
C ARG A 14 -2.71 5.16 15.61
N GLU A 15 -1.89 5.76 14.76
CA GLU A 15 -0.44 5.85 14.95
C GLU A 15 0.02 7.18 14.35
N THR A 16 0.93 7.88 15.02
CA THR A 16 1.61 9.05 14.47
C THR A 16 3.09 8.74 14.38
N ILE A 17 3.61 8.83 13.18
CA ILE A 17 5.01 8.61 12.85
C ILE A 17 5.56 9.93 12.31
N ASP A 18 6.85 10.18 12.48
CA ASP A 18 7.50 11.34 11.86
C ASP A 18 7.17 11.44 10.35
N GLY A 19 6.48 12.51 9.98
CA GLY A 19 5.97 12.79 8.63
C GLY A 19 4.64 12.12 8.22
N ARG A 20 4.01 11.27 9.06
CA ARG A 20 2.77 10.53 8.69
C ARG A 20 1.81 10.29 9.84
N VAL A 21 0.51 10.36 9.55
CA VAL A 21 -0.55 10.03 10.51
C VAL A 21 -1.41 8.92 9.95
N PHE A 22 -1.52 7.83 10.69
CA PHE A 22 -2.45 6.73 10.41
C PHE A 22 -3.73 6.99 11.18
N PHE A 23 -4.87 6.82 10.52
CA PHE A 23 -6.19 6.97 11.11
C PHE A 23 -7.15 5.96 10.51
N THR A 24 -8.25 5.70 11.21
CA THR A 24 -9.32 4.83 10.72
C THR A 24 -10.52 5.69 10.35
N GLY A 25 -11.11 5.43 9.18
CA GLY A 25 -12.27 6.14 8.68
C GLY A 25 -13.26 5.21 7.99
N ASP A 26 -14.42 5.77 7.68
CA ASP A 26 -15.47 5.11 6.91
C ASP A 26 -15.16 5.10 5.39
N GLU A 27 -16.01 4.47 4.59
CA GLU A 27 -15.86 4.42 3.12
C GLU A 27 -15.72 5.80 2.47
N ASN A 28 -16.39 6.82 3.03
CA ASN A 28 -16.33 8.19 2.54
C ASN A 28 -15.15 8.99 3.11
N ALA A 29 -14.37 8.42 4.04
CA ALA A 29 -13.24 9.10 4.65
C ALA A 29 -12.18 9.47 3.62
N ALA A 30 -11.95 8.61 2.63
CA ALA A 30 -10.97 8.91 1.59
C ALA A 30 -11.35 10.16 0.79
N ALA A 31 -12.60 10.27 0.34
CA ALA A 31 -13.11 11.43 -0.37
C ALA A 31 -13.10 12.69 0.49
N ARG A 32 -13.57 12.59 1.74
CA ARG A 32 -13.58 13.73 2.68
C ARG A 32 -12.18 14.23 2.98
N CYS A 33 -11.25 13.34 3.29
CA CYS A 33 -9.87 13.69 3.60
C CYS A 33 -9.16 14.34 2.40
N ASN A 34 -9.37 13.85 1.18
CA ASN A 34 -8.79 14.48 -0.02
C ASN A 34 -9.29 15.92 -0.25
N ILE A 35 -10.51 16.25 0.17
CA ILE A 35 -11.07 17.61 0.00
C ILE A 35 -10.70 18.52 1.19
N TRP A 36 -10.67 17.99 2.41
CA TRP A 36 -10.56 18.79 3.63
C TRP A 36 -9.15 18.95 4.18
N LEU A 37 -8.24 17.99 3.96
CA LEU A 37 -6.90 18.06 4.53
C LEU A 37 -6.07 19.09 3.76
N ARG A 38 -5.63 20.14 4.45
CA ARG A 38 -4.81 21.20 3.85
C ARG A 38 -3.32 20.95 4.02
N HIS A 39 -2.96 20.18 5.04
CA HIS A 39 -1.57 19.91 5.42
C HIS A 39 -1.09 18.53 4.97
N ALA A 40 -1.96 17.70 4.38
CA ALA A 40 -1.58 16.41 3.84
C ALA A 40 -1.05 16.55 2.40
N GLU A 41 0.10 15.95 2.09
CA GLU A 41 0.62 15.89 0.72
C GLU A 41 -0.13 14.85 -0.11
N ARG A 42 -0.35 13.66 0.46
CA ARG A 42 -1.02 12.52 -0.18
C ARG A 42 -1.78 11.70 0.84
N LEU A 43 -2.93 11.18 0.42
CA LEU A 43 -3.74 10.23 1.17
C LEU A 43 -3.56 8.81 0.61
N TYR A 44 -3.38 7.86 1.52
CA TYR A 44 -3.13 6.47 1.19
C TYR A 44 -4.11 5.57 1.91
N ILE A 45 -4.55 4.50 1.25
CA ILE A 45 -5.29 3.41 1.88
C ILE A 45 -4.30 2.33 2.30
N GLU A 46 -4.32 1.92 3.57
CA GLU A 46 -3.59 0.74 4.02
C GLU A 46 -4.38 -0.52 3.64
N VAL A 47 -3.85 -1.29 2.68
CA VAL A 47 -4.45 -2.58 2.25
C VAL A 47 -4.07 -3.67 3.26
N GLY A 48 -2.86 -3.61 3.80
CA GLY A 48 -2.40 -4.54 4.81
C GLY A 48 -0.94 -4.32 5.21
N SER A 49 -0.53 -5.03 6.25
CA SER A 49 0.85 -5.08 6.71
C SER A 49 1.23 -6.51 7.09
N CYS A 50 2.44 -6.92 6.71
CA CYS A 50 2.99 -8.24 6.97
C CYS A 50 4.48 -8.13 7.32
N THR A 51 5.01 -9.04 8.13
CA THR A 51 6.46 -9.10 8.39
C THR A 51 7.11 -10.05 7.39
N ALA A 52 8.14 -9.59 6.70
CA ALA A 52 8.86 -10.38 5.71
C ALA A 52 10.37 -10.31 5.96
N GLU A 53 10.99 -11.47 6.16
CA GLU A 53 12.45 -11.58 6.24
C GLU A 53 13.07 -12.13 4.97
N SER A 54 12.28 -12.81 4.15
CA SER A 54 12.66 -13.36 2.85
C SER A 54 11.76 -12.87 1.72
N PHE A 55 12.21 -13.08 0.48
CA PHE A 55 11.42 -12.79 -0.71
C PHE A 55 10.17 -13.68 -0.83
N SER A 56 10.18 -14.89 -0.26
CA SER A 56 9.01 -15.78 -0.22
C SER A 56 7.95 -15.20 0.72
N ASP A 57 8.35 -14.82 1.94
CA ASP A 57 7.42 -14.23 2.93
C ASP A 57 6.78 -12.95 2.38
N LEU A 58 7.55 -12.14 1.65
CA LEU A 58 7.04 -10.96 0.95
C LEU A 58 6.01 -11.34 -0.12
N PHE A 59 6.29 -12.37 -0.92
CA PHE A 59 5.37 -12.82 -1.97
C PHE A 59 4.06 -13.33 -1.37
N ASP A 60 4.14 -14.21 -0.37
CA ASP A 60 2.97 -14.83 0.26
C ASP A 60 2.16 -13.81 1.08
N GLY A 61 2.85 -12.94 1.82
CA GLY A 61 2.22 -11.88 2.60
C GLY A 61 1.48 -10.85 1.73
N VAL A 62 2.02 -10.52 0.56
CA VAL A 62 1.34 -9.64 -0.40
C VAL A 62 0.18 -10.37 -1.09
N ALA A 63 0.34 -11.66 -1.43
CA ALA A 63 -0.71 -12.43 -2.10
C ALA A 63 -1.92 -12.67 -1.18
N ALA A 64 -1.70 -12.75 0.13
CA ALA A 64 -2.76 -12.93 1.12
C ALA A 64 -3.71 -11.73 1.26
N MET A 65 -3.33 -10.54 0.77
CA MET A 65 -4.16 -9.34 0.87
C MET A 65 -5.34 -9.36 -0.15
N PRO A 66 -6.49 -8.74 0.19
CA PRO A 66 -7.67 -8.72 -0.67
C PRO A 66 -7.58 -7.64 -1.76
N TRP A 67 -6.65 -7.80 -2.69
CA TRP A 67 -6.38 -6.87 -3.80
C TRP A 67 -7.58 -6.66 -4.72
N GLU A 68 -8.42 -7.68 -4.87
CA GLU A 68 -9.62 -7.67 -5.71
C GLU A 68 -10.66 -6.61 -5.28
N ASN A 69 -10.59 -6.13 -4.05
CA ASN A 69 -11.50 -5.09 -3.54
C ASN A 69 -11.09 -3.68 -3.99
N TYR A 70 -9.85 -3.51 -4.47
CA TYR A 70 -9.26 -2.21 -4.79
C TYR A 70 -8.84 -2.07 -6.24
N ILE A 71 -8.52 -3.16 -6.92
CA ILE A 71 -8.01 -3.18 -8.29
C ILE A 71 -8.97 -4.01 -9.14
N GLY A 72 -9.60 -3.37 -10.12
CA GLY A 72 -10.43 -4.02 -11.12
C GLY A 72 -9.63 -4.75 -12.21
N TYR A 73 -10.33 -5.44 -13.09
CA TYR A 73 -9.72 -6.26 -14.15
C TYR A 73 -8.87 -5.44 -15.15
N ASP A 74 -9.36 -4.25 -15.53
CA ASP A 74 -8.69 -3.35 -16.48
C ASP A 74 -7.81 -2.29 -15.79
N ASP A 75 -7.67 -2.35 -14.47
CA ASP A 75 -6.97 -1.33 -13.71
C ASP A 75 -5.45 -1.50 -13.79
N LYS A 76 -4.75 -0.37 -13.92
CA LYS A 76 -3.29 -0.34 -13.90
C LYS A 76 -2.81 -0.30 -12.45
N PHE A 77 -2.00 -1.28 -12.04
CA PHE A 77 -1.47 -1.38 -10.66
C PHE A 77 0.07 -1.24 -10.56
N PRO A 78 0.54 -0.01 -10.46
CA PRO A 78 1.95 0.25 -10.17
C PRO A 78 2.52 -0.05 -8.80
N VAL A 79 3.84 -0.24 -8.79
CA VAL A 79 4.58 -0.59 -7.59
C VAL A 79 5.81 0.30 -7.47
N ARG A 80 5.72 1.32 -6.61
CA ARG A 80 6.89 2.03 -6.07
C ARG A 80 7.23 1.44 -4.71
N GLY A 81 8.51 1.23 -4.41
CA GLY A 81 8.92 0.70 -3.11
C GLY A 81 10.07 1.50 -2.53
N HIS A 82 10.15 1.55 -1.21
CA HIS A 82 11.31 2.04 -0.48
C HIS A 82 11.72 0.95 0.50
N SER A 83 13.02 0.77 0.72
CA SER A 83 13.52 -0.19 1.70
C SER A 83 14.52 0.53 2.60
N ILE A 84 14.26 0.51 3.91
CA ILE A 84 15.07 1.24 4.90
C ILE A 84 15.42 0.28 6.03
N LYS A 85 16.72 -0.01 6.21
CA LYS A 85 17.26 -0.89 7.27
C LYS A 85 16.71 -2.33 7.24
N SER A 86 16.49 -2.86 6.05
CA SER A 86 15.87 -4.15 5.78
C SER A 86 16.89 -5.19 5.31
N LYS A 87 16.63 -6.49 5.57
CA LYS A 87 17.36 -7.58 4.88
C LYS A 87 17.15 -7.52 3.36
N LEU A 88 15.96 -7.13 2.92
CA LEU A 88 15.60 -6.94 1.52
C LEU A 88 15.98 -5.53 1.05
N PHE A 89 17.25 -5.28 0.74
CA PHE A 89 17.74 -3.95 0.36
C PHE A 89 17.48 -3.61 -1.12
N SER A 90 17.34 -4.62 -1.99
CA SER A 90 17.11 -4.41 -3.42
C SER A 90 15.67 -3.98 -3.69
N VAL A 91 15.46 -2.67 -3.76
CA VAL A 91 14.18 -2.05 -4.15
C VAL A 91 13.64 -2.58 -5.49
N PRO A 92 14.41 -2.66 -6.59
CA PRO A 92 13.87 -3.12 -7.87
C PRO A 92 13.43 -4.59 -7.84
N ASP A 93 14.09 -5.44 -7.06
CA ASP A 93 13.69 -6.85 -6.94
C ASP A 93 12.43 -7.00 -6.08
N CYS A 94 12.33 -6.22 -5.00
CA CYS A 94 11.09 -6.15 -4.22
C CYS A 94 9.91 -5.70 -5.08
N GLN A 95 10.08 -4.68 -5.93
CA GLN A 95 9.04 -4.21 -6.83
C GLN A 95 8.57 -5.29 -7.81
N LYS A 96 9.50 -6.05 -8.39
CA LYS A 96 9.16 -7.17 -9.30
C LYS A 96 8.38 -8.27 -8.57
N ILE A 97 8.80 -8.64 -7.37
CA ILE A 97 8.17 -9.70 -6.57
C ILE A 97 6.76 -9.28 -6.13
N ILE A 98 6.61 -8.05 -5.64
CA ILE A 98 5.31 -7.50 -5.26
C ILE A 98 4.38 -7.46 -6.47
N LYS A 99 4.85 -6.95 -7.63
CA LYS A 99 4.03 -6.92 -8.86
C LYS A 99 3.59 -8.33 -9.28
N LYS A 100 4.50 -9.32 -9.19
CA LYS A 100 4.19 -10.72 -9.50
C LYS A 100 3.16 -11.30 -8.53
N SER A 101 3.27 -10.99 -7.24
CA SER A 101 2.35 -11.45 -6.20
C SER A 101 0.94 -10.89 -6.41
N ILE A 102 0.83 -9.57 -6.63
CA ILE A 102 -0.46 -8.91 -6.90
C ILE A 102 -1.10 -9.49 -8.17
N ALA A 103 -0.33 -9.63 -9.25
CA ALA A 103 -0.83 -10.21 -10.49
C ALA A 103 -1.34 -11.65 -10.27
N ASN A 104 -0.59 -12.49 -9.54
CA ASN A 104 -1.02 -13.86 -9.25
C ASN A 104 -2.33 -13.89 -8.45
N ARG A 105 -2.48 -13.01 -7.46
CA ARG A 105 -3.70 -12.89 -6.66
C ARG A 105 -4.90 -12.44 -7.49
N LEU A 106 -4.73 -11.45 -8.37
CA LEU A 106 -5.79 -10.94 -9.24
C LEU A 106 -6.21 -11.97 -10.29
N LEU A 107 -5.25 -12.68 -10.91
CA LEU A 107 -5.55 -13.79 -11.83
C LEU A 107 -6.40 -14.86 -11.15
N ALA A 108 -6.04 -15.25 -9.92
CA ALA A 108 -6.78 -16.23 -9.14
C ALA A 108 -8.18 -15.74 -8.73
N ALA A 109 -8.33 -14.46 -8.36
CA ALA A 109 -9.61 -13.87 -7.97
C ALA A 109 -10.57 -13.71 -9.15
N HIS A 110 -10.09 -13.23 -10.29
CA HIS A 110 -10.90 -12.98 -11.48
C HIS A 110 -11.11 -14.22 -12.38
N ARG A 111 -10.42 -15.35 -12.09
CA ARG A 111 -10.44 -16.57 -12.90
C ARG A 111 -10.06 -16.32 -14.37
N VAL A 112 -9.03 -15.51 -14.57
CA VAL A 112 -8.52 -15.10 -15.89
C VAL A 112 -7.04 -15.49 -16.00
N ASP A 113 -6.61 -15.86 -17.20
CA ASP A 113 -5.22 -16.28 -17.47
C ASP A 113 -4.30 -15.11 -17.85
N VAL A 114 -4.87 -13.96 -18.27
CA VAL A 114 -4.13 -12.79 -18.75
C VAL A 114 -4.76 -11.49 -18.25
N LEU A 115 -3.92 -10.59 -17.72
CA LEU A 115 -4.26 -9.18 -17.44
C LEU A 115 -3.79 -8.30 -18.61
N ILE A 116 -4.57 -7.28 -18.98
CA ILE A 116 -4.45 -6.57 -20.27
C ILE A 116 -3.25 -5.59 -20.33
N ASP A 117 -2.60 -5.21 -19.23
CA ASP A 117 -1.54 -4.19 -19.27
C ASP A 117 -0.25 -4.54 -18.48
N PRO A 118 0.90 -4.77 -19.17
CA PRO A 118 2.21 -4.93 -18.54
C PRO A 118 3.00 -3.62 -18.33
N SER A 119 2.63 -2.50 -18.96
CA SER A 119 3.54 -1.35 -19.17
C SER A 119 2.98 0.00 -18.73
N SER A 120 3.85 0.80 -18.08
CA SER A 120 3.72 2.25 -17.82
C SER A 120 2.91 2.63 -16.59
N ILE A 121 3.58 2.79 -15.44
CA ILE A 121 2.93 2.43 -14.19
C ILE A 121 3.51 3.26 -12.99
N GLU A 122 2.74 4.24 -12.45
CA GLU A 122 2.94 5.00 -11.18
C GLU A 122 1.76 4.89 -10.16
N ILE A 123 2.00 4.31 -8.98
CA ILE A 123 1.18 4.16 -7.76
C ILE A 123 2.25 4.12 -6.69
N ALA A 124 2.12 5.03 -5.74
CA ALA A 124 3.03 5.14 -4.63
C ALA A 124 2.64 4.13 -3.55
N SER A 125 3.40 3.04 -3.41
CA SER A 125 3.54 2.46 -2.08
C SER A 125 4.59 3.32 -1.39
N GLU A 126 4.11 4.32 -0.66
CA GLU A 126 5.00 5.13 0.16
C GLU A 126 5.17 4.38 1.48
N ASN A 127 6.41 3.96 1.77
CA ASN A 127 6.88 3.26 2.98
C ASN A 127 6.46 1.80 3.17
N VAL A 128 7.17 0.93 2.46
CA VAL A 128 7.64 -0.32 3.06
C VAL A 128 8.72 0.05 4.11
N ARG A 129 8.37 0.05 5.40
CA ARG A 129 9.31 0.26 6.50
C ARG A 129 9.74 -1.07 7.09
N CYS A 130 10.74 -1.72 6.52
CA CYS A 130 11.34 -2.87 7.19
C CYS A 130 12.32 -2.40 8.28
N ALA A 131 11.79 -1.84 9.37
CA ALA A 131 12.59 -1.34 10.49
C ALA A 131 12.95 -2.48 11.46
N GLY A 132 14.24 -2.83 11.53
CA GLY A 132 14.80 -3.72 12.56
C GLY A 132 14.54 -5.21 12.33
N VAL A 133 15.22 -6.06 13.11
CA VAL A 133 15.22 -7.54 13.00
C VAL A 133 13.78 -8.07 12.90
N GLY A 134 13.32 -8.40 11.69
CA GLY A 134 11.92 -8.73 11.40
C GLY A 134 11.17 -7.60 10.66
N GLY A 135 11.61 -7.31 9.44
CA GLY A 135 11.13 -6.17 8.67
C GLY A 135 9.64 -6.20 8.31
N THR A 136 8.84 -5.25 8.84
CA THR A 136 7.42 -5.12 8.49
C THR A 136 7.21 -4.39 7.15
N VAL A 137 6.63 -5.09 6.19
CA VAL A 137 6.20 -4.56 4.90
C VAL A 137 4.76 -4.07 5.05
N ARG A 138 4.54 -2.78 4.84
CA ARG A 138 3.19 -2.19 4.74
C ARG A 138 2.90 -1.89 3.29
N THR A 139 1.75 -2.34 2.80
CA THR A 139 1.33 -2.07 1.44
C THR A 139 0.19 -1.08 1.42
N LEU A 140 0.40 0.04 0.73
CA LEU A 140 -0.55 1.13 0.60
C LEU A 140 -1.01 1.26 -0.86
N CYS A 141 -2.30 1.53 -1.06
CA CYS A 141 -2.88 1.89 -2.34
C CYS A 141 -3.14 3.40 -2.39
N VAL A 142 -2.84 4.03 -3.54
CA VAL A 142 -3.11 5.46 -3.77
C VAL A 142 -4.48 5.60 -4.40
N MET A 143 -5.38 6.36 -3.77
CA MET A 143 -6.50 6.93 -4.52
C MET A 143 -6.02 8.20 -5.22
N ARG A 144 -6.16 8.26 -6.54
CA ARG A 144 -6.11 9.52 -7.29
C ARG A 144 -7.52 10.05 -7.48
#